data_AF-A0A852ALX9-F1
#
_entry.id   AF-A0A852ALX9-F1
#
_cell.length_a   1.000
_cell.length_b   1.000
_cell.length_c   1.000
_cell.angle_alpha   90.00
_cell.angle_beta   90.00
_cell.angle_gamma   90.00
#
_symmetry.space_group_name_H-M   'P 1'
#
loop_
_entity.id
_entity.type
_entity.pdbx_description
1 polymer ?
#
loop_
_entity_poly.entity_id
_entity_poly.type
_entity_poly.pdbx_seq_one_letter_code
_entity_poly.pdbx_strand_id
1 'polypeptide(L)'
;LLLPVALAVLSLARVAHRLLAPSGNPFAGPPLEPPRPLVTDQRARDRVLKQGFSARRVPAPLDAVVIGSGVGGLVVAATLAKAGRRVLVLEQHDQAGGCCHTFQQHGVEFDVGIHSVGQLHEGSLLRVALDQVTDGQLCWHRLPDPYDEVTLGTRRYLLRSGKVAFVTALEEQFPEEKEAIREFMKLSKVASRHAALLALLKLSPRWLAALLLRSGLLSRVSPVFRMAATSHSRAAARLTANRDLRALFGYLFYGQRPSRHGGAVATGRAPAGGGGGCVTTGGGTITIWAVLCWHGGGGKSSVAIQEGRVTLREGRVAVRTGPGQEELEIRAPLVISDAGIFNTFGKLLPPHVRGHP
;
A
#
# COMPACT_ATOMS: atom_id res chain seq x y z
N LEU A 1 -8.68 34.77 -8.11
CA LEU A 1 -7.47 34.57 -8.94
C LEU A 1 -6.95 33.13 -8.94
N LEU A 2 -6.85 32.43 -7.81
CA LEU A 2 -6.34 31.04 -7.77
C LEU A 2 -7.26 29.98 -8.41
N LEU A 3 -8.59 30.12 -8.25
CA LEU A 3 -9.57 29.19 -8.81
C LEU A 3 -9.59 29.12 -10.36
N PRO A 4 -9.62 30.25 -11.10
CA PRO A 4 -9.58 30.21 -12.56
C PRO A 4 -8.24 29.70 -13.11
N VAL A 5 -7.12 29.99 -12.44
CA VAL A 5 -5.80 29.44 -12.82
C VAL A 5 -5.76 27.93 -12.58
N ALA A 6 -6.27 27.43 -11.46
CA ALA A 6 -6.37 26.01 -11.18
C ALA A 6 -7.27 25.27 -12.19
N LEU A 7 -8.41 25.87 -12.56
CA LEU A 7 -9.31 25.34 -13.58
C LEU A 7 -8.65 25.32 -14.97
N ALA A 8 -7.91 26.37 -15.34
CA ALA A 8 -7.17 26.44 -16.59
C ALA A 8 -6.04 25.39 -16.67
N VAL A 9 -5.32 25.17 -15.58
CA VAL A 9 -4.28 24.12 -15.50
C VAL A 9 -4.91 22.72 -15.57
N LEU A 10 -6.06 22.49 -14.93
CA LEU A 10 -6.80 21.23 -14.99
C LEU A 10 -7.36 20.94 -16.39
N SER A 11 -7.86 21.96 -17.09
CA SER A 11 -8.36 21.81 -18.46
C SER A 11 -7.23 21.57 -19.45
N LEU A 12 -6.11 22.30 -19.35
CA LEU A 12 -4.90 22.05 -20.15
C LEU A 12 -4.33 20.65 -19.89
N ALA A 13 -4.28 20.20 -18.64
CA ALA A 13 -3.84 18.84 -18.28
C ALA A 13 -4.77 17.76 -18.86
N ARG A 14 -6.10 17.97 -18.83
CA ARG A 14 -7.06 17.05 -19.46
C ARG A 14 -6.94 16.99 -20.98
N VAL A 15 -6.72 18.14 -21.63
CA VAL A 15 -6.55 18.23 -23.08
C VAL A 15 -5.22 17.58 -23.49
N ALA A 16 -4.13 17.90 -22.80
CA ALA A 16 -2.84 17.25 -23.00
C ALA A 16 -2.91 15.73 -22.76
N HIS A 17 -3.61 15.29 -21.71
CA HIS A 17 -3.83 13.87 -21.45
C HIS A 17 -4.66 13.20 -22.55
N ARG A 18 -5.70 13.85 -23.11
CA ARG A 18 -6.47 13.28 -24.21
C ARG A 18 -5.68 13.22 -25.53
N LEU A 19 -4.82 14.20 -25.77
CA LEU A 19 -4.05 14.29 -27.02
C LEU A 19 -2.75 13.47 -27.00
N LEU A 20 -2.18 13.22 -25.81
CA LEU A 20 -0.88 12.56 -25.64
C LEU A 20 -0.96 11.16 -24.99
N ALA A 21 -2.12 10.73 -24.47
CA ALA A 21 -2.24 9.40 -23.88
C ALA A 21 -2.23 8.31 -24.96
N PRO A 22 -1.27 7.36 -24.92
CA PRO A 22 -1.32 6.19 -25.77
C PRO A 22 -2.35 5.19 -25.20
N SER A 23 -3.21 4.67 -26.09
CA SER A 23 -4.25 3.65 -25.89
C SER A 23 -5.38 3.99 -24.90
N GLY A 24 -6.59 3.49 -25.17
CA GLY A 24 -7.77 3.68 -24.33
C GLY A 24 -7.58 3.18 -22.89
N ASN A 25 -8.56 3.43 -22.02
CA ASN A 25 -8.49 2.99 -20.63
C ASN A 25 -8.18 1.47 -20.56
N PRO A 26 -7.03 1.04 -20.01
CA PRO A 26 -6.65 -0.38 -19.96
C PRO A 26 -7.59 -1.21 -19.08
N PHE A 27 -8.45 -0.54 -18.31
CA PHE A 27 -9.50 -1.11 -17.47
C PHE A 27 -10.90 -0.95 -18.09
N ALA A 28 -11.03 -0.47 -19.33
CA ALA A 28 -12.30 -0.44 -20.05
C ALA A 28 -12.66 -1.80 -20.68
N GLY A 29 -11.97 -2.86 -20.30
CA GLY A 29 -12.23 -4.23 -20.74
C GLY A 29 -13.59 -4.76 -20.29
N PRO A 30 -13.91 -6.02 -20.62
CA PRO A 30 -15.19 -6.64 -20.26
C PRO A 30 -15.41 -6.64 -18.74
N PRO A 31 -16.68 -6.78 -18.30
CA PRO A 31 -17.03 -6.78 -16.89
C PRO A 31 -16.23 -7.83 -16.10
N LEU A 32 -16.01 -7.55 -14.81
CA LEU A 32 -15.30 -8.43 -13.89
C LEU A 32 -15.85 -9.86 -13.97
N GLU A 33 -14.95 -10.83 -14.06
CA GLU A 33 -15.34 -12.24 -14.04
C GLU A 33 -15.85 -12.64 -12.64
N PRO A 34 -16.77 -13.61 -12.54
CA PRO A 34 -17.10 -14.19 -11.24
C PRO A 34 -15.83 -14.81 -10.61
N PRO A 35 -15.68 -14.75 -9.27
CA PRO A 35 -14.54 -15.35 -8.60
C PRO A 35 -14.46 -16.84 -8.88
N ARG A 36 -13.29 -17.29 -9.35
CA ARG A 36 -12.99 -18.70 -9.54
C ARG A 36 -12.81 -19.41 -8.19
N PRO A 37 -12.91 -20.74 -8.15
CA PRO A 37 -12.64 -21.51 -6.94
C PRO A 37 -11.25 -21.20 -6.37
N LEU A 38 -11.17 -21.18 -5.02
CA LEU A 38 -9.91 -20.95 -4.32
C LEU A 38 -8.89 -22.03 -4.68
N VAL A 39 -7.67 -21.62 -5.04
CA VAL A 39 -6.56 -22.54 -5.29
C VAL A 39 -5.93 -22.93 -3.96
N THR A 40 -6.34 -24.08 -3.41
CA THR A 40 -5.81 -24.63 -2.15
C THR A 40 -4.63 -25.58 -2.36
N ASP A 41 -4.48 -26.17 -3.55
CA ASP A 41 -3.37 -27.07 -3.87
C ASP A 41 -2.03 -26.31 -3.89
N GLN A 42 -1.13 -26.66 -2.97
CA GLN A 42 0.16 -25.99 -2.83
C GLN A 42 1.02 -26.12 -4.08
N ARG A 43 0.97 -27.26 -4.80
CA ARG A 43 1.76 -27.45 -6.02
C ARG A 43 1.28 -26.54 -7.15
N ALA A 44 -0.02 -26.31 -7.28
CA ALA A 44 -0.59 -25.33 -8.18
C ALA A 44 -0.15 -23.90 -7.82
N ARG A 45 -0.15 -23.55 -6.53
CA ARG A 45 0.34 -22.24 -6.05
C ARG A 45 1.82 -22.06 -6.37
N ASP A 46 2.67 -23.05 -6.07
CA ASP A 46 4.12 -22.97 -6.28
C ASP A 46 4.51 -22.82 -7.76
N ARG A 47 3.75 -23.44 -8.68
CA ARG A 47 3.97 -23.26 -10.13
C ARG A 47 3.82 -21.80 -10.59
N VAL A 48 3.03 -21.02 -9.88
CA VAL A 48 2.76 -19.61 -10.18
C VAL A 48 3.66 -18.69 -9.35
N LEU A 49 3.77 -18.99 -8.05
CA LEU A 49 4.41 -18.12 -7.06
C LEU A 49 5.91 -18.38 -6.89
N LYS A 50 6.44 -19.54 -7.30
CA LYS A 50 7.85 -19.94 -7.15
C LYS A 50 8.53 -20.14 -8.51
N GLN A 51 8.34 -19.20 -9.42
CA GLN A 51 8.98 -19.22 -10.73
C GLN A 51 10.44 -18.77 -10.64
N GLY A 52 11.36 -19.73 -10.49
CA GLY A 52 12.80 -19.44 -10.48
C GLY A 52 13.25 -18.69 -11.75
N PHE A 53 14.27 -17.85 -11.60
CA PHE A 53 14.79 -17.00 -12.66
C PHE A 53 15.50 -17.84 -13.73
N SER A 54 15.29 -17.48 -15.00
CA SER A 54 16.01 -18.06 -16.13
C SER A 54 16.16 -17.02 -17.22
N ALA A 55 17.38 -16.80 -17.68
CA ALA A 55 17.67 -15.85 -18.76
C ALA A 55 16.84 -16.14 -20.03
N ARG A 56 16.57 -17.42 -20.33
CA ARG A 56 15.74 -17.85 -21.48
C ARG A 56 14.26 -17.47 -21.36
N ARG A 57 13.78 -17.23 -20.14
CA ARG A 57 12.39 -16.85 -19.85
C ARG A 57 12.21 -15.34 -19.75
N VAL A 58 13.28 -14.55 -19.79
CA VAL A 58 13.18 -13.09 -19.81
C VAL A 58 12.64 -12.66 -21.18
N PRO A 59 11.41 -12.11 -21.24
CA PRO A 59 10.88 -11.65 -22.51
C PRO A 59 11.71 -10.47 -23.02
N ALA A 60 11.97 -10.42 -24.33
CA ALA A 60 12.67 -9.32 -24.96
C ALA A 60 11.92 -8.87 -26.22
N PRO A 61 11.82 -7.55 -26.51
CA PRO A 61 12.18 -6.42 -25.63
C PRO A 61 11.28 -6.28 -24.38
N LEU A 62 11.77 -5.60 -23.35
CA LEU A 62 10.99 -5.22 -22.15
C LEU A 62 10.58 -3.76 -22.19
N ASP A 63 9.39 -3.47 -21.67
CA ASP A 63 8.90 -2.11 -21.44
C ASP A 63 9.22 -1.63 -20.01
N ALA A 64 9.21 -2.54 -19.02
CA ALA A 64 9.57 -2.20 -17.64
C ALA A 64 10.17 -3.38 -16.88
N VAL A 65 11.02 -3.06 -15.89
CA VAL A 65 11.46 -3.99 -14.84
C VAL A 65 10.97 -3.47 -13.48
N VAL A 66 10.36 -4.34 -12.70
CA VAL A 66 9.97 -4.09 -11.31
C VAL A 66 10.86 -4.91 -10.39
N ILE A 67 11.47 -4.28 -9.39
CA ILE A 67 12.33 -4.96 -8.40
C ILE A 67 11.58 -5.06 -7.09
N GLY A 68 11.20 -6.28 -6.72
CA GLY A 68 10.35 -6.63 -5.57
C GLY A 68 8.94 -7.03 -6.01
N SER A 69 8.46 -8.15 -5.49
CA SER A 69 7.10 -8.68 -5.72
C SER A 69 6.16 -8.42 -4.54
N GLY A 70 6.38 -7.32 -3.80
CA GLY A 70 5.40 -6.82 -2.85
C GLY A 70 4.10 -6.41 -3.56
N VAL A 71 3.04 -6.16 -2.78
CA VAL A 71 1.73 -5.77 -3.34
C VAL A 71 1.82 -4.54 -4.23
N GLY A 72 2.71 -3.58 -3.90
CA GLY A 72 2.93 -2.39 -4.73
C GLY A 72 3.51 -2.75 -6.10
N GLY A 73 4.57 -3.57 -6.11
CA GLY A 73 5.24 -4.04 -7.32
C GLY A 73 4.32 -4.89 -8.20
N LEU A 74 3.54 -5.79 -7.60
CA LEU A 74 2.57 -6.63 -8.32
C LEU A 74 1.42 -5.81 -8.90
N VAL A 75 0.88 -4.82 -8.17
CA VAL A 75 -0.15 -3.91 -8.70
C VAL A 75 0.37 -3.10 -9.88
N VAL A 76 1.60 -2.59 -9.78
CA VAL A 76 2.26 -1.87 -10.88
C VAL A 76 2.46 -2.78 -12.09
N ALA A 77 2.98 -3.99 -11.89
CA ALA A 77 3.21 -4.95 -12.96
C ALA A 77 1.92 -5.36 -13.66
N ALA A 78 0.88 -5.68 -12.89
CA ALA A 78 -0.44 -6.03 -13.42
C ALA A 78 -1.09 -4.87 -14.18
N THR A 79 -0.99 -3.64 -13.66
CA THR A 79 -1.51 -2.43 -14.34
C THR A 79 -0.81 -2.18 -15.68
N LEU A 80 0.52 -2.26 -15.70
CA LEU A 80 1.31 -2.11 -16.93
C LEU A 80 1.02 -3.23 -17.94
N ALA A 81 0.89 -4.47 -17.46
CA ALA A 81 0.55 -5.62 -18.31
C ALA A 81 -0.85 -5.49 -18.95
N LYS A 82 -1.85 -5.04 -18.19
CA LYS A 82 -3.19 -4.71 -18.70
C LYS A 82 -3.16 -3.56 -19.72
N ALA A 83 -2.18 -2.65 -19.61
CA ALA A 83 -1.88 -1.65 -20.62
C ALA A 83 -1.03 -2.17 -21.80
N GLY A 84 -0.92 -3.49 -21.96
CA GLY A 84 -0.19 -4.14 -23.06
C GLY A 84 1.33 -4.08 -22.97
N ARG A 85 1.89 -3.69 -21.81
CA ARG A 85 3.34 -3.60 -21.61
C ARG A 85 3.94 -4.95 -21.19
N ARG A 86 5.17 -5.20 -21.62
CA ARG A 86 5.95 -6.37 -21.19
C ARG A 86 6.76 -6.02 -19.96
N VAL A 87 6.43 -6.67 -18.85
CA VAL A 87 7.02 -6.38 -17.54
C VAL A 87 7.70 -7.61 -16.98
N LEU A 88 8.93 -7.42 -16.48
CA LEU A 88 9.63 -8.41 -15.68
C LEU A 88 9.59 -7.98 -14.20
N VAL A 89 9.10 -8.85 -13.31
CA VAL A 89 9.21 -8.64 -11.87
C VAL A 89 10.34 -9.53 -11.34
N LEU A 90 11.30 -8.92 -10.66
CA LEU A 90 12.41 -9.61 -10.01
C LEU A 90 12.14 -9.71 -8.50
N GLU A 91 12.11 -10.92 -7.96
CA GLU A 91 11.96 -11.19 -6.54
C GLU A 91 13.22 -11.88 -5.98
N GLN A 92 13.68 -11.46 -4.80
CA GLN A 92 14.84 -12.04 -4.15
C GLN A 92 14.50 -13.25 -3.26
N HIS A 93 13.27 -13.32 -2.75
CA HIS A 93 12.77 -14.43 -1.95
C HIS A 93 12.40 -15.62 -2.83
N ASP A 94 12.32 -16.82 -2.27
CA ASP A 94 11.93 -18.05 -2.97
C ASP A 94 10.46 -18.07 -3.47
N GLN A 95 9.68 -17.02 -3.17
CA GLN A 95 8.25 -16.91 -3.44
C GLN A 95 7.84 -15.45 -3.62
N ALA A 96 6.90 -15.22 -4.53
CA ALA A 96 6.31 -13.90 -4.73
C ALA A 96 5.36 -13.50 -3.58
N GLY A 97 5.21 -12.20 -3.34
CA GLY A 97 4.13 -11.63 -2.52
C GLY A 97 4.54 -10.69 -1.40
N GLY A 98 5.83 -10.61 -1.04
CA GLY A 98 6.29 -9.74 0.05
C GLY A 98 5.50 -9.99 1.35
N CYS A 99 4.92 -8.97 1.98
CA CYS A 99 4.10 -9.17 3.19
C CYS A 99 2.75 -9.89 2.97
N CYS A 100 2.42 -10.20 1.70
CA CYS A 100 1.19 -10.90 1.29
C CYS A 100 1.43 -12.37 0.93
N HIS A 101 2.61 -12.94 1.21
CA HIS A 101 2.83 -14.36 1.00
C HIS A 101 2.38 -15.18 2.22
N THR A 102 2.18 -16.47 1.99
CA THR A 102 1.90 -17.47 3.02
C THR A 102 2.99 -18.53 3.04
N PHE A 103 3.14 -19.19 4.18
CA PHE A 103 3.90 -20.44 4.28
C PHE A 103 3.06 -21.50 4.98
N GLN A 104 3.39 -22.78 4.73
CA GLN A 104 2.76 -23.89 5.43
C GLN A 104 3.71 -24.46 6.47
N GLN A 105 3.16 -24.78 7.64
CA GLN A 105 3.86 -25.48 8.69
C GLN A 105 2.91 -26.46 9.38
N HIS A 106 3.30 -27.73 9.46
CA HIS A 106 2.49 -28.81 10.08
C HIS A 106 1.04 -28.92 9.54
N GLY A 107 0.86 -28.72 8.23
CA GLY A 107 -0.47 -28.80 7.59
C GLY A 107 -1.36 -27.57 7.81
N VAL A 108 -0.84 -26.51 8.42
CA VAL A 108 -1.53 -25.24 8.61
C VAL A 108 -0.86 -24.16 7.77
N GLU A 109 -1.66 -23.33 7.09
CA GLU A 109 -1.19 -22.17 6.35
C GLU A 109 -1.16 -20.93 7.25
N PHE A 110 -0.07 -20.16 7.17
CA PHE A 110 0.15 -18.94 7.94
C PHE A 110 0.39 -17.76 6.99
N ASP A 111 -0.34 -16.66 7.19
CA ASP A 111 -0.05 -15.37 6.56
C ASP A 111 1.15 -14.69 7.25
N VAL A 112 2.03 -14.07 6.46
CA VAL A 112 3.26 -13.47 7.00
C VAL A 112 3.07 -12.02 7.48
N GLY A 113 2.09 -11.28 6.97
CA GLY A 113 1.96 -9.86 7.31
C GLY A 113 0.55 -9.28 7.27
N ILE A 114 -0.22 -9.54 6.21
CA ILE A 114 -1.57 -8.98 6.11
C ILE A 114 -2.55 -9.80 6.94
N HIS A 115 -3.12 -9.17 7.97
CA HIS A 115 -4.13 -9.77 8.85
C HIS A 115 -5.54 -9.21 8.60
N SER A 116 -5.66 -7.97 8.11
CA SER A 116 -6.93 -7.37 7.72
C SER A 116 -6.72 -6.17 6.79
N VAL A 117 -7.73 -5.88 5.97
CA VAL A 117 -7.75 -4.72 5.08
C VAL A 117 -9.03 -3.93 5.33
N GLY A 118 -8.91 -2.65 5.69
CA GLY A 118 -10.04 -1.74 5.83
C GLY A 118 -10.42 -1.07 4.52
N GLN A 119 -11.52 -0.32 4.52
CA GLN A 119 -12.02 0.45 3.35
C GLN A 119 -12.37 -0.41 2.13
N LEU A 120 -12.98 -1.57 2.35
CA LEU A 120 -13.41 -2.49 1.28
C LEU A 120 -14.94 -2.60 1.12
N HIS A 121 -15.67 -1.60 1.62
CA HIS A 121 -17.10 -1.48 1.33
C HIS A 121 -17.31 -1.24 -0.16
N GLU A 122 -18.50 -1.59 -0.63
CA GLU A 122 -18.92 -1.41 -2.02
C GLU A 122 -18.74 0.06 -2.46
N GLY A 123 -18.21 0.26 -3.68
CA GLY A 123 -17.95 1.59 -4.23
C GLY A 123 -16.71 2.32 -3.66
N SER A 124 -16.01 1.74 -2.69
CA SER A 124 -14.76 2.34 -2.19
C SER A 124 -13.65 2.29 -3.24
N LEU A 125 -12.81 3.35 -3.29
CA LEU A 125 -11.72 3.44 -4.27
C LEU A 125 -10.74 2.28 -4.17
N LEU A 126 -10.42 1.82 -2.96
CA LEU A 126 -9.52 0.69 -2.75
C LEU A 126 -10.12 -0.61 -3.27
N ARG A 127 -11.42 -0.86 -2.99
CA ARG A 127 -12.10 -2.05 -3.51
C ARG A 127 -12.12 -2.05 -5.03
N VAL A 128 -12.50 -0.93 -5.65
CA VAL A 128 -12.50 -0.76 -7.10
C VAL A 128 -11.10 -1.02 -7.67
N ALA A 129 -10.04 -0.43 -7.10
CA ALA A 129 -8.68 -0.62 -7.60
C ALA A 129 -8.23 -2.08 -7.53
N LEU A 130 -8.52 -2.78 -6.42
CA LEU A 130 -8.16 -4.18 -6.26
C LEU A 130 -8.93 -5.06 -7.23
N ASP A 131 -10.25 -4.87 -7.35
CA ASP A 131 -11.09 -5.63 -8.27
C ASP A 131 -10.62 -5.45 -9.73
N GLN A 132 -10.20 -4.25 -10.13
CA GLN A 132 -9.67 -3.99 -11.47
C GLN A 132 -8.31 -4.66 -11.73
N VAL A 133 -7.45 -4.73 -10.71
CA VAL A 133 -6.13 -5.36 -10.84
C VAL A 133 -6.24 -6.88 -10.85
N THR A 134 -7.17 -7.44 -10.07
CA THR A 134 -7.35 -8.89 -9.91
C THR A 134 -8.55 -9.44 -10.66
N ASP A 135 -9.13 -8.70 -11.60
CA ASP A 135 -10.33 -9.11 -12.37
C ASP A 135 -11.45 -9.68 -11.50
N GLY A 136 -11.72 -9.02 -10.36
CA GLY A 136 -12.78 -9.39 -9.42
C GLY A 136 -12.54 -10.68 -8.63
N GLN A 137 -11.38 -11.32 -8.77
CA GLN A 137 -11.12 -12.64 -8.19
C GLN A 137 -10.93 -12.64 -6.65
N LEU A 138 -10.84 -11.47 -6.01
CA LEU A 138 -10.71 -11.37 -4.57
C LEU A 138 -12.07 -11.44 -3.86
N CYS A 139 -12.28 -12.53 -3.14
CA CYS A 139 -13.41 -12.70 -2.24
C CYS A 139 -13.07 -12.13 -0.86
N TRP A 140 -13.88 -11.19 -0.38
CA TRP A 140 -13.66 -10.49 0.89
C TRP A 140 -14.76 -10.85 1.88
N HIS A 141 -14.35 -11.26 3.08
CA HIS A 141 -15.21 -11.49 4.23
C HIS A 141 -15.02 -10.39 5.25
N ARG A 142 -16.12 -9.83 5.73
CA ARG A 142 -16.07 -8.88 6.83
C ARG A 142 -15.70 -9.60 8.13
N LEU A 143 -14.84 -8.99 8.93
CA LEU A 143 -14.55 -9.48 10.28
C LEU A 143 -15.83 -9.43 11.14
N PRO A 144 -15.97 -10.35 12.12
CA PRO A 144 -17.05 -10.28 13.09
C PRO A 144 -16.98 -8.98 13.92
N ASP A 145 -18.09 -8.65 14.57
CA ASP A 145 -18.15 -7.55 15.56
C ASP A 145 -18.19 -8.13 16.97
N PRO A 146 -17.35 -7.68 17.92
CA PRO A 146 -16.29 -6.67 17.77
C PRO A 146 -15.16 -7.17 16.86
N TYR A 147 -14.52 -6.24 16.12
CA TYR A 147 -13.44 -6.61 15.21
C TYR A 147 -12.08 -6.73 15.91
N ASP A 148 -11.92 -6.05 17.05
CA ASP A 148 -10.72 -6.11 17.88
C ASP A 148 -11.10 -6.08 19.37
N GLU A 149 -10.37 -6.83 20.18
CA GLU A 149 -10.39 -6.79 21.64
C GLU A 149 -9.01 -6.38 22.16
N VAL A 150 -8.94 -5.29 22.92
CA VAL A 150 -7.70 -4.78 23.51
C VAL A 150 -7.71 -5.04 25.01
N THR A 151 -6.76 -5.86 25.48
CA THR A 151 -6.58 -6.12 26.92
C THR A 151 -5.45 -5.27 27.48
N LEU A 152 -5.75 -4.44 28.49
CA LEU A 152 -4.80 -3.61 29.22
C LEU A 152 -4.81 -4.00 30.71
N GLY A 153 -3.84 -4.83 31.11
CA GLY A 153 -3.83 -5.43 32.44
C GLY A 153 -5.02 -6.38 32.62
N THR A 154 -5.89 -6.10 33.59
CA THR A 154 -7.11 -6.88 33.85
C THR A 154 -8.33 -6.37 33.08
N ARG A 155 -8.24 -5.21 32.42
CA ARG A 155 -9.35 -4.57 31.73
C ARG A 155 -9.35 -4.93 30.26
N ARG A 156 -10.54 -5.14 29.71
CA ARG A 156 -10.77 -5.53 28.32
C ARG A 156 -11.62 -4.47 27.64
N TYR A 157 -11.20 -4.04 26.46
CA TYR A 157 -11.86 -3.01 25.68
C TYR A 157 -12.24 -3.54 24.31
N LEU A 158 -13.51 -3.36 23.94
CA LEU A 158 -14.06 -3.85 22.67
C LEU A 158 -14.09 -2.73 21.65
N LEU A 159 -13.49 -2.97 20.47
CA LEU A 159 -13.52 -2.06 19.34
C LEU A 159 -14.54 -2.59 18.31
N ARG A 160 -15.60 -1.82 18.12
CA ARG A 160 -16.72 -2.20 17.23
C ARG A 160 -16.57 -1.64 15.83
N SER A 161 -17.11 -2.39 14.87
CA SER A 161 -17.17 -2.04 13.46
C SER A 161 -18.27 -1.03 13.19
N GLY A 162 -17.95 0.05 12.48
CA GLY A 162 -18.86 1.14 12.13
C GLY A 162 -18.55 2.41 12.92
N LYS A 163 -18.55 3.58 12.25
CA LYS A 163 -18.18 4.85 12.88
C LYS A 163 -19.03 5.19 14.11
N VAL A 164 -20.34 4.92 14.04
CA VAL A 164 -21.26 5.17 15.15
C VAL A 164 -21.03 4.15 16.25
N ALA A 165 -21.06 2.86 15.94
CA ALA A 165 -20.85 1.77 16.91
C ALA A 165 -19.50 1.87 17.63
N PHE A 166 -18.43 2.26 16.93
CA PHE A 166 -17.11 2.50 17.50
C PHE A 166 -17.15 3.61 18.56
N VAL A 167 -17.76 4.75 18.25
CA VAL A 167 -17.86 5.87 19.19
C VAL A 167 -18.76 5.52 20.35
N THR A 168 -19.94 4.96 20.10
CA THR A 168 -20.88 4.53 21.13
C THR A 168 -20.22 3.55 22.10
N ALA A 169 -19.56 2.51 21.58
CA ALA A 169 -18.86 1.53 22.43
C ALA A 169 -17.75 2.19 23.28
N LEU A 170 -16.99 3.14 22.72
CA LEU A 170 -15.99 3.85 23.52
C LEU A 170 -16.62 4.77 24.57
N GLU A 171 -17.71 5.47 24.24
CA GLU A 171 -18.42 6.33 25.20
C GLU A 171 -19.10 5.52 26.32
N GLU A 172 -19.52 4.28 26.06
CA GLU A 172 -20.03 3.35 27.07
C GLU A 172 -18.91 2.83 27.98
N GLN A 173 -17.74 2.51 27.41
CA GLN A 173 -16.58 2.01 28.14
C GLN A 173 -15.82 3.12 28.91
N PHE A 174 -15.97 4.38 28.48
CA PHE A 174 -15.35 5.56 29.09
C PHE A 174 -16.38 6.71 29.23
N PRO A 175 -17.35 6.59 30.16
CA PRO A 175 -18.45 7.54 30.27
C PRO A 175 -18.01 8.97 30.65
N GLU A 176 -16.85 9.12 31.30
CA GLU A 176 -16.27 10.41 31.69
C GLU A 176 -15.42 11.06 30.58
N GLU A 177 -15.17 10.38 29.47
CA GLU A 177 -14.23 10.82 28.42
C GLU A 177 -14.93 11.09 27.07
N LYS A 178 -16.24 11.32 27.09
CA LYS A 178 -17.05 11.49 25.87
C LYS A 178 -16.57 12.68 25.04
N GLU A 179 -16.23 13.81 25.66
CA GLU A 179 -15.67 14.97 24.96
C GLU A 179 -14.35 14.62 24.26
N ALA A 180 -13.46 13.91 24.94
CA ALA A 180 -12.16 13.50 24.41
C ALA A 180 -12.31 12.58 23.19
N ILE A 181 -13.24 11.61 23.27
CA ILE A 181 -13.56 10.69 22.17
C ILE A 181 -14.12 11.45 20.96
N ARG A 182 -15.07 12.37 21.17
CA ARG A 182 -15.67 13.16 20.08
C ARG A 182 -14.65 14.05 19.40
N GLU A 183 -13.78 14.72 20.16
CA GLU A 183 -12.72 15.55 19.60
C GLU A 183 -11.69 14.70 18.84
N PHE A 184 -11.32 13.52 19.35
CA PHE A 184 -10.47 12.58 18.63
C PHE A 184 -11.06 12.19 17.27
N MET A 185 -12.36 11.89 17.21
CA MET A 185 -13.03 11.54 15.95
C MET A 185 -13.13 12.71 14.97
N LYS A 186 -13.32 13.92 15.47
CA LYS A 186 -13.29 15.14 14.66
C LYS A 186 -11.90 15.37 14.07
N LEU A 187 -10.84 15.25 14.88
CA LEU A 187 -9.45 15.33 14.41
C LEU A 187 -9.14 14.25 13.37
N SER A 188 -9.64 13.03 13.59
CA SER A 188 -9.51 11.92 12.66
C SER A 188 -10.12 12.24 11.29
N LYS A 189 -11.35 12.77 11.28
CA LYS A 189 -12.04 13.20 10.06
C LYS A 189 -11.30 14.32 9.33
N VAL A 190 -10.75 15.29 10.07
CA VAL A 190 -9.94 16.37 9.52
C VAL A 190 -8.67 15.83 8.87
N ALA A 191 -7.96 14.93 9.56
CA ALA A 191 -6.74 14.30 9.04
C ALA A 191 -7.02 13.49 7.78
N SER A 192 -8.09 12.68 7.73
CA SER A 192 -8.45 11.91 6.53
C SER A 192 -8.81 12.83 5.35
N ARG A 193 -9.63 13.87 5.57
CA ARG A 193 -10.09 14.79 4.50
C ARG A 193 -8.96 15.60 3.89
N HIS A 194 -7.98 16.00 4.69
CA HIS A 194 -6.88 16.84 4.25
C HIS A 194 -5.60 16.04 3.93
N ALA A 195 -5.66 14.70 3.95
CA ALA A 195 -4.52 13.85 3.59
C ALA A 195 -3.98 14.15 2.19
N ALA A 196 -4.86 14.52 1.25
CA ALA A 196 -4.46 14.93 -0.10
C ALA A 196 -3.53 16.16 -0.10
N LEU A 197 -3.67 17.09 0.84
CA LEU A 197 -2.78 18.26 0.95
C LEU A 197 -1.34 17.86 1.31
N LEU A 198 -1.17 16.81 2.13
CA LEU A 198 0.15 16.26 2.43
C LEU A 198 0.78 15.64 1.18
N ALA A 199 -0.02 14.94 0.36
CA ALA A 199 0.43 14.38 -0.91
C ALA A 199 0.83 15.47 -1.91
N LEU A 200 0.01 16.52 -2.06
CA LEU A 200 0.29 17.66 -2.93
C LEU A 200 1.59 18.39 -2.54
N LEU A 201 1.84 18.54 -1.23
CA LEU A 201 3.11 19.11 -0.76
C LEU A 201 4.31 18.24 -1.15
N LYS A 202 4.19 16.90 -1.09
CA LYS A 202 5.24 15.97 -1.52
C LYS A 202 5.48 15.98 -3.04
N LEU A 203 4.45 16.31 -3.82
CA LEU A 203 4.55 16.47 -5.28
C LEU A 203 5.07 17.85 -5.69
N SER A 204 5.07 18.82 -4.78
CA SER A 204 5.53 20.18 -5.06
C SER A 204 7.04 20.24 -5.25
N PRO A 205 7.57 21.16 -6.09
CA PRO A 205 9.01 21.38 -6.20
C PRO A 205 9.65 21.63 -4.83
N ARG A 206 10.84 21.06 -4.60
CA ARG A 206 11.52 21.09 -3.29
C ARG A 206 11.68 22.50 -2.73
N TRP A 207 12.00 23.48 -3.58
CA TRP A 207 12.16 24.88 -3.17
C TRP A 207 10.85 25.48 -2.64
N LEU A 208 9.72 25.17 -3.30
CA LEU A 208 8.40 25.65 -2.91
C LEU A 208 7.96 24.98 -1.61
N ALA A 209 8.15 23.67 -1.48
CA ALA A 209 7.84 22.94 -0.25
C ALA A 209 8.65 23.50 0.94
N ALA A 210 9.95 23.76 0.75
CA ALA A 210 10.82 24.33 1.77
C ALA A 210 10.39 25.76 2.17
N LEU A 211 10.02 26.60 1.21
CA LEU A 211 9.51 27.96 1.48
C LEU A 211 8.19 27.92 2.27
N LEU A 212 7.25 27.06 1.86
CA LEU A 212 5.95 26.90 2.52
C LEU A 212 6.07 26.35 3.95
N LEU A 213 7.02 25.44 4.19
CA LEU A 213 7.32 24.93 5.52
C LEU A 213 7.97 25.99 6.41
N ARG A 214 8.99 26.71 5.90
CA ARG A 214 9.71 27.76 6.66
C ARG A 214 8.85 28.97 7.00
N SER A 215 7.96 29.36 6.09
CA SER A 215 7.04 30.49 6.31
C SER A 215 5.92 30.18 7.31
N GLY A 216 5.70 28.91 7.66
CA GLY A 216 4.61 28.50 8.57
C GLY A 216 3.21 28.64 7.98
N LEU A 217 3.07 29.10 6.73
CA LEU A 217 1.79 29.34 6.04
C LEU A 217 0.93 28.08 5.96
N LEU A 218 1.56 26.92 5.79
CA LEU A 218 0.88 25.62 5.71
C LEU A 218 0.00 25.34 6.92
N SER A 219 0.47 25.70 8.13
CA SER A 219 -0.28 25.47 9.37
C SER A 219 -1.53 26.36 9.49
N ARG A 220 -1.62 27.43 8.70
CA ARG A 220 -2.81 28.30 8.57
C ARG A 220 -3.76 27.80 7.49
N VAL A 221 -3.25 27.18 6.43
CA VAL A 221 -4.06 26.60 5.34
C VAL A 221 -4.86 25.40 5.83
N SER A 222 -4.25 24.52 6.61
CA SER A 222 -4.97 23.37 7.19
C SER A 222 -4.32 22.90 8.48
N PRO A 223 -5.11 22.51 9.51
CA PRO A 223 -4.58 21.93 10.74
C PRO A 223 -3.81 20.62 10.52
N VAL A 224 -4.00 19.93 9.38
CA VAL A 224 -3.32 18.66 9.09
C VAL A 224 -1.79 18.77 9.12
N PHE A 225 -1.23 19.91 8.70
CA PHE A 225 0.22 20.12 8.71
C PHE A 225 0.77 20.23 10.14
N ARG A 226 0.00 20.86 11.04
CA ARG A 226 0.33 20.92 12.46
C ARG A 226 0.21 19.55 13.12
N MET A 227 -0.84 18.80 12.76
CA MET A 227 -1.02 17.42 13.22
C MET A 227 0.09 16.50 12.72
N ALA A 228 0.59 16.68 11.50
CA ALA A 228 1.68 15.89 10.95
C ALA A 228 3.01 16.14 11.68
N ALA A 229 3.25 17.39 12.10
CA ALA A 229 4.44 17.79 12.87
C ALA A 229 4.36 17.44 14.37
N THR A 230 3.19 17.09 14.89
CA THR A 230 2.99 16.73 16.30
C THR A 230 3.04 15.21 16.45
N SER A 231 3.83 14.67 17.39
CA SER A 231 3.80 13.22 17.66
C SER A 231 2.42 12.76 18.14
N HIS A 232 2.01 11.55 17.79
CA HIS A 232 0.70 11.01 18.19
C HIS A 232 0.51 10.92 19.70
N SER A 233 1.51 10.47 20.45
CA SER A 233 1.49 10.44 21.92
C SER A 233 1.15 11.81 22.53
N ARG A 234 1.77 12.88 22.02
CA ARG A 234 1.48 14.26 22.43
C ARG A 234 0.08 14.71 22.01
N ALA A 235 -0.40 14.28 20.85
CA ALA A 235 -1.77 14.58 20.41
C ALA A 235 -2.81 13.90 21.31
N ALA A 236 -2.64 12.61 21.61
CA ALA A 236 -3.52 11.86 22.51
C ALA A 236 -3.47 12.40 23.95
N ALA A 237 -2.27 12.77 24.43
CA ALA A 237 -2.11 13.33 25.78
C ALA A 237 -2.81 14.69 25.99
N ARG A 238 -3.07 15.44 24.92
CA ARG A 238 -3.84 16.69 24.97
C ARG A 238 -5.35 16.47 25.04
N LEU A 239 -5.83 15.28 24.66
CA LEU A 239 -7.26 14.99 24.62
C LEU A 239 -7.79 14.46 25.94
N THR A 240 -7.00 13.64 26.64
CA THR A 240 -7.44 12.96 27.86
C THR A 240 -6.26 12.70 28.79
N ALA A 241 -6.51 12.61 30.11
CA ALA A 241 -5.53 12.12 31.09
C ALA A 241 -5.57 10.60 31.28
N ASN A 242 -6.65 9.94 30.87
CA ASN A 242 -6.87 8.50 31.02
C ASN A 242 -5.84 7.69 30.21
N ARG A 243 -5.08 6.85 30.90
CA ARG A 243 -3.98 6.08 30.29
C ARG A 243 -4.46 5.02 29.32
N ASP A 244 -5.60 4.38 29.61
CA ASP A 244 -6.15 3.32 28.77
C ASP A 244 -6.72 3.90 27.49
N LEU A 245 -7.46 5.02 27.58
CA LEU A 245 -7.97 5.70 26.40
C LEU A 245 -6.85 6.24 25.50
N ARG A 246 -5.75 6.75 26.07
CA ARG A 246 -4.54 7.11 25.31
C ARG A 246 -3.94 5.90 24.60
N ALA A 247 -3.90 4.74 25.26
CA ALA A 247 -3.41 3.50 24.67
C ALA A 247 -4.30 3.05 23.51
N LEU A 248 -5.62 3.14 23.64
CA LEU A 248 -6.58 2.84 22.56
C LEU A 248 -6.44 3.79 21.38
N PHE A 249 -6.24 5.09 21.61
CA PHE A 249 -5.92 6.03 20.51
C PHE A 249 -4.61 5.66 19.83
N GLY A 250 -3.64 5.11 20.56
CA GLY A 250 -2.34 4.64 20.06
C GLY A 250 -2.34 3.24 19.43
N TYR A 251 -3.39 2.44 19.62
CA TYR A 251 -3.46 1.04 19.23
C TYR A 251 -3.51 0.83 17.70
N LEU A 252 -3.83 1.85 16.91
CA LEU A 252 -3.90 1.75 15.45
C LEU A 252 -2.48 1.70 14.82
N PHE A 253 -1.79 0.58 15.05
CA PHE A 253 -0.34 0.38 14.91
C PHE A 253 0.22 0.58 13.50
N TYR A 254 1.41 1.21 13.45
CA TYR A 254 2.28 1.34 12.27
C TYR A 254 3.65 0.67 12.46
N GLY A 255 3.75 -0.27 13.42
CA GLY A 255 5.04 -0.87 13.79
C GLY A 255 6.04 0.12 14.41
N GLN A 256 5.59 1.27 14.91
CA GLN A 256 6.41 2.31 15.53
C GLN A 256 5.76 2.82 16.82
N ARG A 257 6.59 3.31 17.75
CA ARG A 257 6.11 3.87 19.02
C ARG A 257 5.29 5.16 18.77
N PRO A 258 4.21 5.43 19.53
CA PRO A 258 3.42 6.67 19.45
C PRO A 258 4.20 7.98 19.61
N SER A 259 5.40 7.94 20.19
CA SER A 259 6.31 9.08 20.29
C SER A 259 7.09 9.37 19.00
N ARG A 260 7.19 8.39 18.08
CA ARG A 260 8.02 8.45 16.88
C ARG A 260 7.25 8.62 15.57
N HIS A 261 5.92 8.56 15.58
CA HIS A 261 5.11 8.81 14.39
C HIS A 261 4.27 10.09 14.50
N GLY A 262 4.07 10.75 13.36
CA GLY A 262 3.25 11.96 13.25
C GLY A 262 1.77 11.68 13.56
N GLY A 263 1.12 12.61 14.25
CA GLY A 263 -0.26 12.49 14.71
C GLY A 263 -1.24 12.44 13.56
N ALA A 264 -1.05 13.22 12.49
CA ALA A 264 -1.95 13.19 11.33
C ALA A 264 -2.12 11.79 10.71
N VAL A 265 -1.04 11.00 10.65
CA VAL A 265 -1.07 9.65 10.08
C VAL A 265 -1.87 8.71 10.99
N ALA A 266 -1.59 8.73 12.28
CA ALA A 266 -2.24 7.85 13.23
C ALA A 266 -3.72 8.19 13.47
N THR A 267 -4.02 9.48 13.66
CA THR A 267 -5.40 9.95 13.87
C THR A 267 -6.23 9.79 12.58
N GLY A 268 -5.65 10.01 11.40
CA GLY A 268 -6.37 9.94 10.12
C GLY A 268 -6.86 8.54 9.70
N ARG A 269 -6.37 7.46 10.32
CA ARG A 269 -6.77 6.07 10.01
C ARG A 269 -7.72 5.43 11.02
N ALA A 270 -8.00 6.08 12.15
CA ALA A 270 -9.05 5.63 13.08
C ALA A 270 -10.42 5.40 12.41
N PRO A 271 -10.87 6.22 11.43
CA PRO A 271 -12.14 5.98 10.74
C PRO A 271 -12.10 4.77 9.79
N ALA A 272 -10.90 4.31 9.38
CA ALA A 272 -10.73 3.12 8.56
C ALA A 272 -10.81 1.83 9.39
N GLY A 273 -10.26 1.83 10.61
CA GLY A 273 -10.50 0.76 11.60
C GLY A 273 -11.97 0.73 12.05
N GLY A 274 -12.57 1.90 12.25
CA GLY A 274 -14.02 2.04 12.49
C GLY A 274 -14.90 1.67 11.29
N GLY A 275 -14.38 1.27 10.13
CA GLY A 275 -15.18 0.68 9.05
C GLY A 275 -15.42 -0.84 9.22
N GLY A 276 -14.68 -1.45 10.15
CA GLY A 276 -14.46 -2.90 10.18
C GLY A 276 -13.36 -3.30 9.19
N GLY A 277 -12.58 -4.31 9.56
CA GLY A 277 -11.64 -4.96 8.66
C GLY A 277 -12.33 -6.02 7.82
N CYS A 278 -11.78 -6.29 6.64
CA CYS A 278 -12.11 -7.47 5.84
C CYS A 278 -10.87 -8.35 5.69
N VAL A 279 -11.10 -9.64 5.55
CA VAL A 279 -10.10 -10.66 5.22
C VAL A 279 -10.44 -11.30 3.89
N THR A 280 -9.44 -11.76 3.15
CA THR A 280 -9.69 -12.52 1.93
C THR A 280 -10.03 -13.97 2.27
N THR A 281 -10.81 -14.63 1.42
CA THR A 281 -10.95 -16.10 1.49
C THR A 281 -9.61 -16.73 1.13
N GLY A 282 -8.96 -17.40 2.09
CA GLY A 282 -7.64 -18.00 1.90
C GLY A 282 -6.49 -16.97 2.00
N GLY A 283 -5.41 -17.39 2.65
CA GLY A 283 -4.20 -16.58 2.84
C GLY A 283 -3.43 -16.40 1.54
N GLY A 284 -2.79 -15.24 1.38
CA GLY A 284 -1.95 -14.92 0.21
C GLY A 284 -2.64 -14.87 -1.16
N THR A 285 -3.97 -14.86 -1.19
CA THR A 285 -4.77 -14.84 -2.42
C THR A 285 -4.63 -13.56 -3.24
N ILE A 286 -4.32 -12.44 -2.58
CA ILE A 286 -3.98 -11.17 -3.27
C ILE A 286 -2.80 -11.39 -4.21
N THR A 287 -1.77 -12.08 -3.73
CA THR A 287 -0.56 -12.36 -4.51
C THR A 287 -0.87 -13.29 -5.67
N ILE A 288 -1.55 -14.41 -5.43
CA ILE A 288 -1.78 -15.40 -6.48
C ILE A 288 -2.67 -14.85 -7.59
N TRP A 289 -3.73 -14.10 -7.24
CA TRP A 289 -4.62 -13.51 -8.26
C TRP A 289 -3.95 -12.37 -8.99
N ALA A 290 -3.17 -11.53 -8.32
CA ALA A 290 -2.35 -10.53 -9.00
C ALA A 290 -1.38 -11.17 -10.02
N VAL A 291 -0.85 -12.37 -9.74
CA VAL A 291 0.05 -13.10 -10.68
C VAL A 291 -0.72 -13.90 -11.75
N LEU A 292 -1.89 -14.44 -11.44
CA LEU A 292 -2.70 -15.21 -12.38
C LEU A 292 -3.44 -14.34 -13.39
N CYS A 293 -4.12 -13.27 -12.95
CA CYS A 293 -4.78 -12.30 -13.83
C CYS A 293 -3.78 -11.60 -14.76
N TRP A 294 -2.53 -11.52 -14.30
CA TRP A 294 -1.39 -11.00 -15.05
C TRP A 294 -0.99 -11.86 -16.26
N HIS A 295 -1.24 -13.19 -16.25
CA HIS A 295 -0.95 -14.05 -17.40
C HIS A 295 -2.06 -14.03 -18.48
N GLY A 296 -3.28 -13.59 -18.14
CA GLY A 296 -4.44 -13.58 -19.05
C GLY A 296 -4.58 -12.32 -19.92
N GLY A 297 -3.97 -11.19 -19.53
CA GLY A 297 -4.23 -9.86 -20.09
C GLY A 297 -3.55 -9.50 -21.42
N GLY A 298 -3.07 -10.47 -22.22
CA GLY A 298 -2.45 -10.22 -23.53
C GLY A 298 -1.01 -9.63 -23.50
N GLY A 299 -0.60 -9.01 -22.40
CA GLY A 299 0.79 -8.60 -22.16
C GLY A 299 1.67 -9.78 -21.71
N LYS A 300 2.77 -10.06 -22.43
CA LYS A 300 3.76 -11.07 -21.99
C LYS A 300 4.57 -10.53 -20.83
N SER A 301 4.35 -11.07 -19.64
CA SER A 301 5.03 -10.63 -18.44
C SER A 301 5.29 -11.80 -17.52
N SER A 302 6.30 -11.70 -16.67
CA SER A 302 6.77 -12.84 -15.86
C SER A 302 7.29 -12.40 -14.50
N VAL A 303 7.00 -13.22 -13.48
CA VAL A 303 7.74 -13.17 -12.20
C VAL A 303 8.96 -14.06 -12.35
N ALA A 304 10.10 -13.54 -11.96
CA ALA A 304 11.31 -14.31 -11.86
C ALA A 304 11.91 -14.15 -10.46
N ILE A 305 11.99 -15.27 -9.76
CA ILE A 305 12.52 -15.41 -8.41
C ILE A 305 13.98 -15.79 -8.47
N GLN A 306 14.81 -15.08 -7.74
CA GLN A 306 16.24 -15.22 -7.85
C GLN A 306 16.92 -15.12 -6.50
N GLU A 307 17.76 -16.10 -6.22
CA GLU A 307 18.78 -16.00 -5.20
C GLU A 307 19.97 -15.21 -5.78
N GLY A 308 20.12 -13.93 -5.40
CA GLY A 308 21.13 -13.11 -6.05
C GLY A 308 21.11 -11.63 -5.71
N ARG A 309 22.01 -10.89 -6.36
CA ARG A 309 22.06 -9.42 -6.24
C ARG A 309 21.55 -8.77 -7.52
N VAL A 310 20.66 -7.79 -7.35
CA VAL A 310 20.24 -6.87 -8.41
C VAL A 310 20.98 -5.56 -8.19
N THR A 311 21.55 -4.99 -9.26
CA THR A 311 22.15 -3.65 -9.22
C THR A 311 21.61 -2.80 -10.37
N LEU A 312 21.42 -1.53 -10.10
CA LEU A 312 20.99 -0.56 -11.10
C LEU A 312 22.23 0.09 -11.72
N ARG A 313 22.28 0.20 -13.05
CA ARG A 313 23.32 0.94 -13.79
C ARG A 313 22.62 1.76 -14.87
N GLU A 314 22.73 3.08 -14.87
CA GLU A 314 22.19 4.01 -15.91
C GLU A 314 21.24 3.40 -16.97
N GLY A 315 19.97 3.18 -16.60
CA GLY A 315 18.94 2.64 -17.52
C GLY A 315 19.01 1.13 -17.81
N ARG A 316 19.77 0.37 -17.01
CA ARG A 316 19.94 -1.08 -17.05
C ARG A 316 19.80 -1.67 -15.65
N VAL A 317 19.29 -2.89 -15.61
CA VAL A 317 19.21 -3.71 -14.39
C VAL A 317 20.16 -4.87 -14.58
N ALA A 318 21.25 -4.88 -13.81
CA ALA A 318 22.20 -5.98 -13.82
C ALA A 318 21.79 -7.00 -12.75
N VAL A 319 21.72 -8.27 -13.17
CA VAL A 319 21.14 -9.36 -12.41
C VAL A 319 22.17 -10.49 -12.28
N ARG A 320 22.55 -10.85 -11.05
CA ARG A 320 23.53 -11.92 -10.79
C ARG A 320 22.94 -13.05 -9.94
N THR A 321 22.78 -14.24 -10.51
CA THR A 321 22.06 -15.42 -9.99
C THR A 321 22.84 -16.29 -9.01
N GLY A 322 24.02 -15.86 -8.56
CA GLY A 322 24.80 -16.57 -7.54
C GLY A 322 26.28 -16.18 -7.51
N PRO A 323 27.06 -16.68 -6.55
CA PRO A 323 28.51 -16.54 -6.54
C PRO A 323 29.12 -17.28 -7.74
N GLY A 324 29.86 -16.57 -8.61
CA GLY A 324 30.53 -17.17 -9.77
C GLY A 324 29.68 -17.31 -11.04
N GLN A 325 28.39 -16.94 -11.02
CA GLN A 325 27.58 -16.88 -12.24
C GLN A 325 27.77 -15.55 -12.96
N GLU A 326 27.69 -15.57 -14.30
CA GLU A 326 27.76 -14.36 -15.13
C GLU A 326 26.64 -13.37 -14.77
N GLU A 327 26.99 -12.09 -14.77
CA GLU A 327 26.04 -11.01 -14.57
C GLU A 327 25.23 -10.81 -15.85
N LEU A 328 23.92 -11.06 -15.79
CA LEU A 328 23.03 -10.79 -16.91
C LEU A 328 22.57 -9.34 -16.86
N GLU A 329 22.88 -8.57 -17.90
CA GLU A 329 22.32 -7.23 -18.06
C GLU A 329 20.95 -7.27 -18.74
N ILE A 330 19.93 -6.83 -18.00
CA ILE A 330 18.57 -6.67 -18.50
C ILE A 330 18.32 -5.19 -18.79
N ARG A 331 17.97 -4.87 -20.03
CA ARG A 331 17.66 -3.50 -20.45
C ARG A 331 16.15 -3.27 -20.47
N ALA A 332 15.71 -2.21 -19.82
CA ALA A 332 14.34 -1.72 -19.89
C ALA A 332 14.32 -0.19 -19.79
N PRO A 333 13.41 0.50 -20.52
CA PRO A 333 13.33 1.95 -20.49
C PRO A 333 12.80 2.48 -19.15
N LEU A 334 12.06 1.66 -18.40
CA LEU A 334 11.53 1.99 -17.07
C LEU A 334 11.97 0.96 -16.04
N VAL A 335 12.49 1.43 -14.91
CA VAL A 335 12.82 0.59 -13.75
C VAL A 335 12.10 1.12 -12.52
N ILE A 336 11.38 0.23 -11.84
CA ILE A 336 10.52 0.54 -10.71
C ILE A 336 11.00 -0.29 -9.52
N SER A 337 11.25 0.35 -8.37
CA SER A 337 11.70 -0.36 -7.18
C SER A 337 10.59 -0.42 -6.14
N ASP A 338 10.14 -1.63 -5.82
CA ASP A 338 9.28 -1.97 -4.69
C ASP A 338 10.05 -2.70 -3.57
N ALA A 339 11.39 -2.73 -3.65
CA ALA A 339 12.27 -3.35 -2.65
C ALA A 339 12.34 -2.60 -1.31
N GLY A 340 11.64 -1.46 -1.19
CA GLY A 340 11.69 -0.58 -0.03
C GLY A 340 12.87 0.40 -0.07
N ILE A 341 12.64 1.62 0.42
CA ILE A 341 13.55 2.77 0.25
C ILE A 341 14.98 2.49 0.75
N PHE A 342 15.12 1.83 1.92
CA PHE A 342 16.43 1.52 2.49
C PHE A 342 17.22 0.50 1.66
N ASN A 343 16.55 -0.49 1.07
CA ASN A 343 17.22 -1.43 0.19
C ASN A 343 17.59 -0.77 -1.14
N THR A 344 16.68 0.02 -1.72
CA THR A 344 16.93 0.72 -2.98
C THR A 344 18.12 1.68 -2.86
N PHE A 345 18.09 2.61 -1.92
CA PHE A 345 19.13 3.63 -1.76
C PHE A 345 20.39 3.13 -1.06
N GLY A 346 20.28 2.15 -0.17
CA GLY A 346 21.42 1.61 0.56
C GLY A 346 22.18 0.51 -0.17
N LYS A 347 21.51 -0.27 -1.04
CA LYS A 347 22.08 -1.50 -1.63
C LYS A 347 22.00 -1.56 -3.15
N LEU A 348 20.85 -1.24 -3.75
CA LEU A 348 20.59 -1.49 -5.18
C LEU A 348 21.18 -0.43 -6.12
N LEU A 349 21.21 0.84 -5.69
CA LEU A 349 21.79 1.93 -6.48
C LEU A 349 23.32 1.83 -6.58
N PRO A 350 23.93 2.40 -7.65
CA PRO A 350 25.38 2.56 -7.76
C PRO A 350 25.98 3.29 -6.55
N PRO A 351 27.21 2.96 -6.12
CA PRO A 351 27.83 3.59 -4.94
C PRO A 351 27.82 5.12 -4.92
N HIS A 352 27.97 5.78 -6.07
CA HIS A 352 27.99 7.24 -6.18
C HIS A 352 26.62 7.93 -5.99
N VAL A 353 25.52 7.18 -6.11
CA VAL A 353 24.14 7.66 -5.86
C VAL A 353 23.51 7.04 -4.61
N ARG A 354 24.22 6.15 -3.92
CA ARG A 354 23.75 5.61 -2.64
C ARG A 354 23.67 6.73 -1.61
N GLY A 355 22.65 6.62 -0.76
CA GLY A 355 22.45 7.52 0.37
C GLY A 355 21.70 6.77 1.46
N HIS A 356 21.76 7.28 2.70
CA HIS A 356 20.91 6.79 3.77
C HIS A 356 19.64 7.64 3.80
N PRO A 357 18.49 7.13 3.33
CA PRO A 357 17.22 7.84 3.39
C PRO A 357 16.65 7.94 4.81
#